data_AF-A0A0N8KPD1-F1
#
_entry.id   AF-A0A0N8KPD1-F1
#
_cell.length_a   1.000
_cell.length_b   1.000
_cell.length_c   1.000
_cell.angle_alpha   90.00
_cell.angle_beta   90.00
_cell.angle_gamma   90.00
#
_symmetry.space_group_name_H-M   'P 1'
#
loop_
_entity.id
_entity.type
_entity.pdbx_description
1 polymer ?
#
loop_
_entity_poly.entity_id
_entity_poly.type
_entity_poly.pdbx_seq_one_letter_code
_entity_poly.pdbx_strand_id
1 'polypeptide(L)'
;MHDFYFSQGNQFLREKKLEQAISAYQEAIRLNPDLYPAYLNLAEALLKANQIDKSNKILEQLENLIGKFPQNSSSLKEIIQKFKTIHNSQSKTLNFFSGRTYFC
;
A
#
# COMPACT_ATOMS: atom_id res chain seq x y z
N MET A 1 11.69 12.51 14.30
CA MET A 1 12.66 11.88 13.37
C MET A 1 12.01 10.90 12.37
N HIS A 2 10.67 10.77 12.28
CA HIS A 2 10.05 9.90 11.27
C HIS A 2 10.08 10.52 9.86
N ASP A 3 9.98 11.86 9.77
CA ASP A 3 10.02 12.62 8.51
C ASP A 3 11.31 12.42 7.71
N PHE A 4 12.42 12.18 8.41
CA PHE A 4 13.72 11.92 7.79
C PHE A 4 13.71 10.61 6.99
N TYR A 5 13.22 9.53 7.59
CA TYR A 5 13.09 8.23 6.93
C TYR A 5 12.04 8.27 5.81
N PHE A 6 10.95 9.00 6.01
CA PHE A 6 9.95 9.22 4.95
C PHE A 6 10.54 9.96 3.74
N SER A 7 11.31 11.02 3.98
CA SER A 7 11.99 11.77 2.92
C SER A 7 13.03 10.93 2.20
N GLN A 8 13.81 10.12 2.93
CA GLN A 8 14.75 9.16 2.34
C GLN A 8 14.04 8.11 1.48
N GLY A 9 12.93 7.54 1.95
CA GLY A 9 12.14 6.59 1.16
C GLY A 9 11.68 7.21 -0.16
N ASN A 10 11.22 8.46 -0.14
CA ASN A 10 10.81 9.18 -1.34
C ASN A 10 11.98 9.41 -2.30
N GLN A 11 13.18 9.69 -1.78
CA GLN A 11 14.38 9.82 -2.59
C GLN A 11 14.74 8.48 -3.26
N PHE A 12 14.79 7.39 -2.49
CA PHE A 12 15.09 6.06 -3.02
C PHE A 12 14.06 5.59 -4.07
N LEU A 13 12.78 5.92 -3.89
CA LEU A 13 11.76 5.67 -4.92
C LEU A 13 12.07 6.38 -6.24
N ARG A 14 12.52 7.65 -6.20
CA ARG A 14 12.92 8.40 -7.42
C ARG A 14 14.16 7.79 -8.05
N GLU A 15 15.09 7.31 -7.24
CA GLU A 15 16.30 6.62 -7.68
C GLU A 15 16.04 5.17 -8.15
N LYS A 16 14.78 4.71 -8.16
CA LYS A 16 14.38 3.31 -8.46
C LYS A 16 15.03 2.26 -7.55
N LYS A 17 15.56 2.66 -6.40
CA LYS A 17 16.12 1.78 -5.36
C LYS A 17 15.00 1.26 -4.47
N LEU A 18 14.19 0.37 -5.02
CA LEU A 18 12.95 -0.09 -4.39
C LEU A 18 13.19 -0.76 -3.04
N GLU A 19 14.22 -1.59 -2.92
CA GLU A 19 14.55 -2.29 -1.66
C GLU A 19 14.95 -1.32 -0.54
N GLN A 20 15.74 -0.29 -0.87
CA GLN A 20 16.15 0.73 0.10
C GLN A 20 14.97 1.63 0.48
N ALA A 21 14.08 1.95 -0.47
CA ALA A 21 12.86 2.69 -0.21
C ALA A 21 11.95 1.93 0.76
N ILE A 22 11.77 0.63 0.54
CA ILE A 22 11.00 -0.27 1.43
C ILE A 22 11.55 -0.21 2.85
N SER A 23 12.88 -0.37 3.02
CA SER A 23 13.50 -0.33 4.35
C SER A 23 13.34 1.04 5.02
N ALA A 24 13.50 2.13 4.27
CA ALA A 24 13.31 3.49 4.81
C ALA A 24 11.87 3.73 5.27
N TYR A 25 10.86 3.29 4.51
CA TYR A 25 9.47 3.43 4.94
C TYR A 25 9.13 2.53 6.13
N GLN A 26 9.71 1.33 6.22
CA GLN A 26 9.55 0.47 7.39
C GLN A 26 10.08 1.13 8.67
N GLU A 27 11.23 1.81 8.60
CA GLU A 27 11.75 2.58 9.75
C GLU A 27 10.84 3.77 10.08
N ALA A 28 10.30 4.46 9.06
CA ALA A 28 9.35 5.55 9.29
C ALA A 28 8.09 5.06 10.03
N ILE A 29 7.57 3.88 9.64
CA ILE A 29 6.44 3.22 10.29
C ILE A 29 6.80 2.76 11.71
N ARG A 30 8.01 2.24 11.92
CA ARG A 30 8.47 1.82 13.25
C ARG A 30 8.55 2.99 14.23
N LEU A 31 8.97 4.16 13.75
CA LEU A 31 9.06 5.39 14.53
C LEU A 31 7.69 6.03 14.75
N ASN A 32 6.80 5.94 13.78
CA ASN A 32 5.44 6.45 13.87
C ASN A 32 4.45 5.48 13.21
N PRO A 33 3.86 4.56 13.99
CA PRO A 33 2.90 3.59 13.47
C PRO A 33 1.62 4.22 12.93
N ASP A 34 1.32 5.46 13.30
CA ASP A 34 0.16 6.23 12.82
C ASP A 34 0.47 7.04 11.55
N LEU A 35 1.65 6.87 10.95
CA LEU A 35 2.04 7.55 9.73
C LEU A 35 1.44 6.87 8.49
N TYR A 36 0.14 7.05 8.26
CA TYR A 36 -0.59 6.47 7.12
C TYR A 36 0.08 6.70 5.74
N PRO A 37 0.64 7.89 5.44
CA PRO A 37 1.32 8.11 4.16
C PRO A 37 2.53 7.19 3.93
N ALA A 38 3.23 6.77 4.99
CA ALA A 38 4.36 5.86 4.86
C ALA A 38 3.92 4.44 4.48
N TYR A 39 2.77 3.97 4.96
CA TYR A 39 2.21 2.68 4.55
C TYR A 39 1.79 2.68 3.07
N LEU A 40 1.20 3.78 2.58
CA LEU A 40 0.82 3.91 1.18
C LEU A 40 2.04 3.94 0.26
N ASN A 41 3.07 4.72 0.61
CA ASN A 41 4.30 4.78 -0.18
C ASN A 41 5.08 3.46 -0.13
N LEU A 42 5.04 2.74 1.01
CA LEU A 42 5.58 1.39 1.13
C LEU A 42 4.84 0.41 0.21
N ALA A 43 3.51 0.44 0.20
CA ALA A 43 2.69 -0.37 -0.70
C ALA A 43 3.02 -0.08 -2.16
N GLU A 44 3.14 1.19 -2.55
CA GLU A 44 3.55 1.59 -3.90
C GLU A 44 4.95 1.08 -4.26
N ALA A 45 5.92 1.20 -3.34
CA ALA A 45 7.27 0.66 -3.53
C ALA A 45 7.27 -0.86 -3.74
N LEU A 46 6.46 -1.59 -2.97
CA LEU A 46 6.28 -3.03 -3.08
C LEU A 46 5.64 -3.43 -4.42
N LEU A 47 4.64 -2.68 -4.88
CA LEU A 47 4.03 -2.91 -6.20
C LEU A 47 5.01 -2.67 -7.34
N LYS A 48 5.81 -1.60 -7.27
CA LYS A 48 6.89 -1.36 -8.24
C LYS A 48 7.94 -2.46 -8.22
N ALA A 49 8.14 -3.11 -7.07
CA ALA A 49 9.01 -4.28 -6.91
C ALA A 49 8.34 -5.59 -7.33
N ASN A 50 7.14 -5.54 -7.92
CA ASN A 50 6.32 -6.68 -8.30
C ASN A 50 5.92 -7.60 -7.12
N GLN A 51 5.95 -7.08 -5.89
CA GLN A 51 5.61 -7.80 -4.65
C GLN A 51 4.19 -7.46 -4.22
N ILE A 52 3.22 -7.84 -5.05
CA ILE A 52 1.80 -7.51 -4.87
C ILE A 52 1.23 -8.11 -3.58
N ASP A 53 1.61 -9.35 -3.25
CA ASP A 53 1.14 -10.02 -2.02
C ASP A 53 1.55 -9.27 -0.76
N LYS A 54 2.80 -8.81 -0.71
CA LYS A 54 3.30 -8.03 0.42
C LYS A 54 2.62 -6.67 0.51
N SER A 55 2.42 -6.00 -0.63
CA SER A 55 1.68 -4.74 -0.68
C SER A 55 0.27 -4.89 -0.09
N ASN A 56 -0.47 -5.93 -0.50
CA ASN A 56 -1.80 -6.20 0.02
C ASN A 56 -1.81 -6.41 1.53
N LYS A 57 -0.81 -7.14 2.06
CA LYS A 57 -0.66 -7.36 3.51
C LYS A 57 -0.41 -6.05 4.27
N ILE A 58 0.41 -5.15 3.74
CA ILE A 58 0.65 -3.82 4.34
C ILE A 58 -0.65 -2.99 4.38
N LEU A 59 -1.43 -3.01 3.30
CA LEU A 59 -2.72 -2.29 3.25
C LEU A 59 -3.75 -2.88 4.22
N GLU A 60 -3.77 -4.21 4.39
CA GLU A 60 -4.63 -4.86 5.39
C GLU A 60 -4.22 -4.47 6.82
N GLN A 61 -2.92 -4.40 7.12
CA GLN A 61 -2.43 -3.90 8.40
C GLN A 61 -2.86 -2.45 8.64
N LEU A 62 -2.79 -1.61 7.60
CA LEU A 62 -3.25 -0.22 7.65
C LEU A 62 -4.75 -0.13 7.94
N GLU A 63 -5.58 -0.95 7.27
CA GLU A 63 -7.03 -1.01 7.51
C GLU A 63 -7.37 -1.41 8.94
N ASN A 64 -6.65 -2.38 9.50
CA ASN A 64 -6.81 -2.79 10.89
C ASN A 64 -6.42 -1.69 11.89
N LEU A 65 -5.39 -0.90 11.59
CA LEU A 65 -5.01 0.27 12.40
C LEU A 65 -6.08 1.37 12.32
N ILE A 66 -6.61 1.65 11.13
CA ILE A 66 -7.72 2.59 10.93
C ILE A 66 -8.96 2.15 11.71
N GLY A 67 -9.24 0.84 11.78
CA GLY A 67 -10.33 0.29 12.58
C GLY A 67 -10.24 0.64 14.06
N LYS A 68 -9.03 0.87 14.60
CA LYS A 68 -8.81 1.33 15.97
C LYS A 68 -9.04 2.83 16.16
N PHE A 69 -8.95 3.64 15.10
CA PHE A 69 -9.07 5.10 15.14
C PHE A 69 -10.06 5.62 14.08
N PRO A 70 -11.38 5.56 14.36
CA PRO A 70 -12.42 5.82 13.35
C PRO A 70 -12.49 7.27 12.85
N GLN A 71 -11.92 8.24 13.59
CA GLN A 71 -12.05 9.69 13.32
C GLN A 71 -11.36 10.13 12.00
N ASN A 72 -10.33 9.42 11.54
CA ASN A 72 -9.61 9.73 10.28
C ASN A 72 -9.87 8.72 9.16
N SER A 73 -10.86 7.84 9.32
CA SER A 73 -11.00 6.61 8.54
C SER A 73 -11.61 6.78 7.14
N SER A 74 -12.48 7.76 6.92
CA SER A 74 -13.25 7.88 5.67
C SER A 74 -12.36 8.23 4.46
N SER A 75 -11.50 9.25 4.56
CA SER A 75 -10.62 9.65 3.45
C SER A 75 -9.54 8.62 3.16
N LEU A 76 -9.01 7.95 4.19
CA LEU A 76 -7.98 6.92 4.03
C LEU A 76 -8.53 5.63 3.41
N LYS A 77 -9.75 5.21 3.79
CA LYS A 77 -10.44 4.06 3.17
C LYS A 77 -10.67 4.29 1.68
N GLU A 78 -11.05 5.50 1.28
CA GLU A 78 -11.19 5.84 -0.15
C GLU A 78 -9.87 5.74 -0.91
N ILE A 79 -8.76 6.19 -0.31
CA ILE A 79 -7.43 6.11 -0.94
C ILE A 79 -7.00 4.65 -1.08
N ILE A 80 -7.15 3.83 -0.03
CA ILE A 80 -6.83 2.40 -0.07
C ILE A 80 -7.72 1.69 -1.10
N GLN A 81 -9.01 2.00 -1.16
CA GLN A 81 -9.92 1.41 -2.13
C GLN A 81 -9.57 1.82 -3.57
N LYS A 82 -9.24 3.09 -3.81
CA LYS A 82 -8.73 3.55 -5.12
C LYS A 82 -7.44 2.83 -5.49
N PHE A 83 -6.50 2.73 -4.57
CA PHE A 83 -5.23 2.02 -4.77
C PHE A 83 -5.47 0.54 -5.12
N LYS A 84 -6.28 -0.16 -4.32
CA LYS A 84 -6.73 -1.53 -4.61
C LYS A 84 -7.41 -1.59 -5.98
N THR A 85 -8.24 -0.63 -6.37
CA THR A 85 -8.96 -0.68 -7.66
C THR A 85 -8.02 -0.45 -8.85
N ILE A 86 -7.09 0.51 -8.77
CA ILE A 86 -6.09 0.80 -9.81
C ILE A 86 -5.23 -0.44 -10.08
N HIS A 87 -4.79 -1.12 -9.02
CA HIS A 87 -3.87 -2.24 -9.13
C HIS A 87 -4.57 -3.60 -9.26
N ASN A 88 -5.73 -3.80 -8.64
CA ASN A 88 -6.59 -4.96 -8.88
C ASN A 88 -7.21 -4.92 -10.28
N SER A 89 -7.38 -3.77 -10.95
CA SER A 89 -7.74 -3.74 -12.37
C SER A 89 -6.70 -4.47 -13.26
N GLN A 90 -5.42 -4.48 -12.85
CA GLN A 90 -4.38 -5.27 -13.52
C GLN A 90 -4.42 -6.76 -13.19
N SER A 91 -5.07 -7.17 -12.08
CA SER A 91 -5.27 -8.58 -11.67
C SER A 91 -6.64 -9.13 -12.08
N LYS A 92 -7.67 -8.28 -12.18
CA LYS A 92 -9.05 -8.64 -12.51
C LYS A 92 -9.21 -8.94 -14.00
N THR A 93 -8.30 -8.52 -14.87
CA THR A 93 -8.21 -9.12 -16.22
C THR A 93 -7.87 -10.61 -16.19
N LEU A 94 -7.24 -11.12 -15.12
CA LEU A 94 -6.95 -12.54 -14.94
C LEU A 94 -8.07 -13.31 -14.18
N ASN A 95 -8.86 -12.62 -13.35
CA ASN A 95 -9.97 -13.24 -12.58
C ASN A 95 -11.39 -12.89 -13.07
N PHE A 96 -11.56 -12.08 -14.11
CA PHE A 96 -12.87 -11.79 -14.71
C PHE A 96 -13.24 -12.76 -15.84
N PHE A 97 -12.32 -13.63 -16.27
CA PHE A 97 -12.59 -14.71 -17.24
C PHE A 97 -12.85 -16.09 -16.62
N SER A 98 -12.80 -16.26 -15.28
CA SER A 98 -13.11 -17.56 -14.63
C SER A 98 -14.49 -17.61 -13.95
N GLY A 99 -15.37 -16.64 -14.20
CA GLY A 99 -16.68 -16.57 -13.55
C GLY A 99 -17.89 -16.43 -14.46
N ARG A 100 -17.78 -16.72 -15.76
CA ARG A 100 -18.92 -16.65 -16.69
C ARG A 100 -19.13 -17.95 -17.48
N THR A 101 -19.75 -18.93 -16.83
CA THR A 101 -20.64 -19.91 -17.47
C THR A 101 -21.89 -20.01 -16.58
N TYR A 102 -22.98 -19.30 -16.90
CA TYR A 102 -24.08 -19.61 -17.83
C TYR A 102 -24.94 -20.81 -17.41
N PHE A 103 -26.26 -20.56 -17.33
CA PHE A 103 -27.41 -21.49 -17.25
C PHE A 103 -27.65 -22.20 -15.90
N CYS A 104 -28.85 -22.24 -15.30
CA CYS A 104 -30.22 -21.89 -15.69
C CYS A 104 -30.94 -21.24 -14.49
#